data_AF-A0A0G0KR78-F1
#
_entry.id   AF-A0A0G0KR78-F1
#
_cell.length_a   1.000
_cell.length_b   1.000
_cell.length_c   1.000
_cell.angle_alpha   90.00
_cell.angle_beta   90.00
_cell.angle_gamma   90.00
#
_symmetry.space_group_name_H-M   'P 1'
#
loop_
_entity.id
_entity.type
_entity.pdbx_description
1 polymer ?
#
loop_
_entity_poly.entity_id
_entity_poly.type
_entity_poly.pdbx_seq_one_letter_code
_entity_poly.pdbx_strand_id
1 'polypeptide(L)' 'MVHISPDTVERFKQIFKREYGVEYSDSEAWEATHNLLGAFNILLKEDKKQHPENYKKKIYSDDGGGVIIQTKSDKIISE' A
#
# COMPACT_ATOMS: atom_id res chain seq x y z
N MET A 1 -10.66 11.10 0.44
CA MET A 1 -11.31 9.77 0.52
C MET A 1 -10.50 8.84 -0.35
N VAL A 2 -10.03 7.70 0.16
CA VAL A 2 -9.24 6.75 -0.65
C VAL A 2 -10.17 6.17 -1.71
N HIS A 3 -9.77 6.23 -2.98
CA HIS A 3 -10.58 5.67 -4.05
C HIS A 3 -10.20 4.21 -4.22
N ILE A 4 -11.13 3.30 -3.91
CA ILE A 4 -10.98 1.86 -4.05
C ILE A 4 -11.77 1.46 -5.29
N SER A 5 -11.17 0.69 -6.20
CA SER A 5 -11.91 0.18 -7.36
C SER A 5 -12.83 -0.97 -6.95
N PRO A 6 -13.97 -1.16 -7.63
CA PRO A 6 -14.83 -2.33 -7.42
C PRO A 6 -14.07 -3.65 -7.53
N ASP A 7 -13.16 -3.78 -8.50
CA ASP A 7 -12.30 -4.96 -8.69
C ASP A 7 -11.44 -5.27 -7.46
N THR A 8 -11.01 -4.24 -6.72
CA THR A 8 -10.22 -4.40 -5.49
C THR A 8 -11.07 -5.00 -4.38
N VAL A 9 -12.32 -4.56 -4.26
CA VAL A 9 -13.28 -5.08 -3.28
C VAL A 9 -13.65 -6.53 -3.62
N GLU A 10 -13.79 -6.84 -4.90
CA GLU A 10 -14.06 -8.22 -5.33
C GLU A 10 -12.89 -9.16 -5.05
N ARG A 11 -11.65 -8.72 -5.33
CA ARG A 11 -10.44 -9.47 -4.95
C ARG A 11 -10.33 -9.65 -3.43
N PHE A 12 -10.69 -8.63 -2.65
CA PHE A 12 -10.75 -8.74 -1.19
C PHE A 12 -11.70 -9.86 -0.75
N LYS A 13 -12.91 -9.91 -1.29
CA LYS A 13 -13.89 -10.98 -1.02
C LYS A 13 -13.33 -12.36 -1.35
N GLN A 14 -12.70 -12.51 -2.51
CA GLN A 14 -12.13 -13.78 -2.96
C GLN A 14 -11.02 -14.27 -2.04
N ILE A 15 -10.11 -13.38 -1.62
CA ILE A 15 -9.02 -13.71 -0.70
C ILE A 15 -9.60 -14.15 0.65
N PHE A 16 -10.54 -13.39 1.21
CA PHE A 16 -11.07 -13.71 2.54
C PHE A 16 -11.89 -15.00 2.56
N LYS A 17 -12.64 -15.28 1.50
CA LYS A 17 -13.32 -16.56 1.33
C LYS A 17 -12.33 -17.71 1.22
N ARG A 18 -11.26 -17.55 0.44
CA ARG A 18 -10.26 -18.61 0.22
C ARG A 18 -9.42 -18.91 1.46
N GLU A 19 -8.90 -17.89 2.12
CA GLU A 19 -7.92 -18.04 3.20
C GLU A 19 -8.58 -18.23 4.57
N TYR A 20 -9.76 -17.64 4.79
CA TYR A 20 -10.40 -17.60 6.10
C TYR A 20 -11.81 -18.20 6.10
N GLY A 21 -12.34 -18.63 4.94
CA GLY A 21 -13.70 -19.16 4.83
C GLY A 21 -14.80 -18.12 5.09
N VAL A 22 -14.46 -16.83 5.10
CA VAL A 22 -15.40 -15.73 5.39
C VAL A 22 -16.02 -15.23 4.09
N GLU A 23 -17.35 -15.23 4.03
CA GLU A 23 -18.09 -14.61 2.93
C GLU A 23 -18.60 -13.23 3.35
N TYR A 24 -18.21 -12.22 2.59
CA TYR A 24 -18.69 -10.85 2.76
C TYR A 24 -19.79 -10.54 1.73
N SER A 25 -20.81 -9.80 2.14
CA SER A 25 -21.65 -9.06 1.20
C SER A 25 -20.86 -7.90 0.57
N ASP A 26 -21.39 -7.30 -0.49
CA ASP A 26 -20.73 -6.18 -1.16
C ASP A 26 -20.56 -4.97 -0.24
N SER A 27 -21.57 -4.63 0.56
CA SER A 27 -21.48 -3.50 1.50
C SER A 27 -20.45 -3.76 2.60
N GLU A 28 -20.41 -4.97 3.15
CA GLU A 28 -19.43 -5.33 4.19
C GLU A 28 -18.02 -5.35 3.63
N ALA A 29 -17.82 -5.86 2.41
CA ALA A 29 -16.52 -5.86 1.76
C ALA A 29 -16.02 -4.44 1.49
N TRP A 30 -16.92 -3.56 1.03
CA TRP A 30 -16.61 -2.14 0.82
C TRP A 30 -16.17 -1.45 2.12
N GLU A 31 -16.92 -1.65 3.20
CA GLU A 31 -16.60 -1.07 4.50
C GLU A 31 -15.31 -1.66 5.08
N ALA A 32 -15.17 -2.98 5.06
CA ALA A 32 -13.99 -3.67 5.57
C ALA A 32 -12.71 -3.24 4.84
N THR A 33 -12.76 -3.09 3.51
CA THR A 33 -11.60 -2.64 2.73
C THR A 33 -11.21 -1.21 3.10
N HIS A 34 -12.17 -0.30 3.29
CA HIS A 34 -11.90 1.07 3.75
C HIS A 34 -11.32 1.11 5.16
N ASN A 35 -11.89 0.32 6.08
CA ASN A 35 -11.44 0.25 7.46
C ASN A 35 -10.01 -0.28 7.55
N LEU A 36 -9.67 -1.30 6.77
CA LEU A 36 -8.32 -1.86 6.71
C LEU A 36 -7.31 -0.82 6.24
N LEU A 37 -7.62 -0.09 5.16
CA LEU A 37 -6.76 0.99 4.67
C LEU A 37 -6.63 2.13 5.70
N GLY A 38 -7.72 2.46 6.40
CA GLY A 38 -7.71 3.42 7.49
C GLY A 38 -6.76 3.01 8.62
N ALA A 39 -6.82 1.74 9.04
CA ALA A 39 -5.95 1.19 10.07
C ALA A 39 -4.47 1.27 9.66
N PHE A 40 -4.13 0.83 8.44
CA PHE A 40 -2.75 0.93 7.94
C PHE A 40 -2.24 2.37 7.87
N ASN A 41 -3.09 3.34 7.50
CA ASN A 41 -2.70 4.74 7.49
C ASN A 41 -2.35 5.27 8.89
N ILE A 42 -3.08 4.84 9.92
CA ILE A 42 -2.77 5.21 11.32
C ILE A 42 -1.44 4.59 11.74
N LEU A 43 -1.24 3.30 11.48
CA LEU A 43 0.00 2.60 11.81
C LEU A 43 1.21 3.24 11.11
N LEU A 44 1.09 3.52 9.81
CA LEU A 44 2.13 4.20 9.04
C LEU A 44 2.41 5.62 9.56
N LYS A 45 1.40 6.32 10.06
CA LYS A 45 1.58 7.65 10.64
C LYS A 45 2.39 7.58 11.94
N GLU A 46 2.09 6.62 12.80
CA GLU A 46 2.85 6.44 14.05
C GLU A 46 4.27 5.93 13.77
N ASP A 47 4.44 5.00 12.83
CA ASP A 47 5.76 4.52 12.43
C ASP A 47 6.62 5.65 11.83
N LYS A 48 6.04 6.50 10.97
CA LYS A 48 6.72 7.70 10.43
C LYS A 48 7.17 8.68 11.51
N LYS A 49 6.44 8.78 12.62
CA LYS A 49 6.84 9.65 13.74
C LYS A 49 8.04 9.07 14.49
N GLN A 50 8.06 7.75 14.67
CA GLN A 50 9.11 7.06 15.43
C GLN A 50 10.39 6.85 14.60
N HIS A 51 10.23 6.59 13.30
CA HIS A 51 11.31 6.24 12.38
C HIS A 51 11.28 7.09 11.10
N PRO A 52 11.37 8.44 11.19
CA PRO A 52 11.31 9.31 10.03
C PRO A 52 12.39 9.01 8.98
N GLU A 53 13.53 8.46 9.38
CA GLU A 53 14.64 8.03 8.52
C GLU A 53 14.24 6.98 7.47
N ASN A 54 13.27 6.12 7.78
CA ASN A 54 12.79 5.07 6.86
C ASN A 54 11.98 5.64 5.69
N TYR A 55 11.50 6.89 5.82
CA TYR A 55 10.59 7.53 4.87
C TYR A 55 11.19 8.77 4.20
N LYS A 56 12.39 9.19 4.61
CA LYS A 56 13.17 10.20 3.88
C LYS A 56 13.57 9.59 2.54
N LYS A 57 13.01 10.11 1.44
CA LYS A 57 13.54 9.84 0.10
C LYS A 57 15.03 10.19 0.13
N LYS A 58 15.90 9.21 -0.15
CA LYS A 58 17.30 9.52 -0.46
C LYS A 58 17.28 10.30 -1.76
N ILE A 59 17.34 11.63 -1.66
CA ILE A 59 17.63 12.47 -2.81
C ILE A 59 19.13 12.27 -3.05
N TYR A 60 19.47 11.44 -4.03
CA TYR A 60 20.81 11.44 -4.59
C TYR A 60 20.87 12.65 -5.52
N SER A 61 21.59 13.67 -5.10
CA SER A 61 22.00 14.76 -5.99
C SER A 61 23.08 14.18 -6.89
N ASP A 62 22.70 13.70 -8.08
CA ASP A 62 23.68 13.63 -9.16
C ASP A 62 23.86 15.06 -9.66
N ASP A 63 25.11 15.50 -9.84
CA ASP A 63 25.52 16.85 -10.23
C ASP A 63 25.14 17.20 -11.69
N GLY A 64 23.91 16.86 -12.10
CA GLY A 64 23.40 16.94 -13.46
C GLY A 64 21.88 16.84 -13.53
N GLY A 65 21.16 17.70 -12.82
CA GLY A 65 19.86 18.24 -13.25
C GLY A 65 18.73 17.26 -13.63
N GLY A 66 18.66 16.06 -13.06
CA GLY A 66 17.58 15.10 -13.32
C GLY A 66 17.21 14.30 -12.08
N VAL A 67 16.00 14.47 -11.56
CA VAL A 67 15.51 13.70 -10.40
C VAL A 67 15.06 12.31 -10.87
N ILE A 68 15.89 11.28 -10.66
CA ILE A 68 15.46 9.88 -10.81
C ILE A 68 14.93 9.37 -9.47
N ILE A 69 13.62 9.13 -9.40
CA ILE A 69 12.99 8.49 -8.24
C ILE A 69 13.18 6.98 -8.38
N GLN A 70 14.29 6.42 -7.90
CA GLN A 70 14.41 4.97 -7.75
C GLN A 70 13.57 4.51 -6.54
N THR A 71 12.39 3.97 -6.80
CA THR A 71 11.73 3.06 -5.85
C THR A 71 12.52 1.76 -5.80
N LYS A 72 12.93 1.32 -4.60
CA LYS A 72 13.58 0.03 -4.35
C LYS A 72 12.65 -1.15 -4.68
N SER A 73 12.34 -1.37 -5.95
CA SER A 73 11.69 -2.57 -6.46
C SER A 73 12.04 -2.78 -7.94
N ASP A 74 13.31 -2.62 -8.30
CA ASP A 74 13.81 -3.13 -9.58
C ASP A 74 15.04 -3.98 -9.28
N LYS A 75 14.74 -5.21 -8.86
CA LYS A 75 15.65 -6.34 -9.01
C LYS A 75 15.71 -6.62 -10.52
N ILE A 76 16.43 -5.79 -11.28
CA ILE A 76 16.76 -6.13 -12.67
C ILE A 76 17.84 -7.20 -12.57
N ILE A 77 17.36 -8.44 -12.61
CA ILE A 77 18.14 -9.57 -13.08
C ILE A 77 18.43 -9.27 -14.55
N SER A 78 19.70 -9.19 -14.94
CA SER A 78 20.12 -9.42 -16.31
C SER A 78 21.56 -9.94 -16.30
N GLU A 79 21.64 -11.24 -16.61
CA GLU A 79 22.72 -12.13 -17.09
C GLU A 79 24.20 -11.77 -16.92
#